data_AF-A0A6I3DLE0-F1
#
_entry.id   AF-A0A6I3DLE0-F1
#
_cell.length_a   1.000
_cell.length_b   1.000
_cell.length_c   1.000
_cell.angle_alpha   90.00
_cell.angle_beta   90.00
_cell.angle_gamma   90.00
#
_symmetry.space_group_name_H-M   'P 1'
#
loop_
_entity.id
_entity.type
_entity.pdbx_description
1 polymer ?
#
loop_
_entity_poly.entity_id
_entity_poly.type
_entity_poly.pdbx_seq_one_letter_code
_entity_poly.pdbx_strand_id
1 'polypeptide(L)'
;MTRDHNTSISPRDLTHPQQVRAYGALVGCAVADAVGAPFEFKRAGLYGETFPTEVLGGIGEMIGGGSFGWAPGEFTDDTQMALALAEALEAGEGFDPAVVWSHFRAWSDSAVDVGITIGTSLRFDSYVGAAEKAHNMLGGRTASNGAAMRIAPVGIVGVLAGQAMTYEIAVAQASITHFDPAASAGAAIVAEIIRNTIVTGDFEASVASTFEFLAGTPLASVVLEQFVEICSASFDPLTHVGPPNGTIWTAVAQAIWAVRSTTCFHDAVVAAIDLGGDTDTVAAIAGSMAGAFYGMQGIPIRWTTYVHGHVVMPDGRKVQYRCQDLIDTARRLLALGNAPRSWVEPPVQPGKVHDLGVWASNLDGARLVPNDFGVVSLCITDDRFIHHPYRRGVYMRDSEGDRNPELFFVLREAVEAIDAFLEEGRQVVVHCHGGRSRTTFVLKAWYMLREGKTHAEAHQWVGDEWPLYETWTRTFLDVLDNEWSDYVEAVHRELP
;
A
#
# COMPACT_ATOMS: atom_id res chain seq x y z
N MET A 1 -29.86 -7.28 20.22
CA MET A 1 -28.55 -7.83 20.66
C MET A 1 -27.52 -6.78 20.33
N THR A 2 -27.20 -5.94 21.30
CA THR A 2 -26.15 -4.92 21.22
C THR A 2 -24.82 -5.63 21.06
N ARG A 3 -24.21 -5.57 19.86
CA ARG A 3 -22.83 -5.97 19.68
C ARG A 3 -21.98 -4.94 20.43
N ASP A 4 -21.16 -5.39 21.35
CA ASP A 4 -20.21 -4.53 22.07
C ASP A 4 -19.28 -3.86 21.04
N HIS A 5 -19.49 -2.57 20.78
CA HIS A 5 -18.64 -1.75 19.89
C HIS A 5 -17.32 -1.33 20.56
N ASN A 6 -16.84 -2.11 21.54
CA ASN A 6 -15.71 -1.73 22.39
C ASN A 6 -14.75 -2.90 22.62
N THR A 7 -14.24 -3.50 21.55
CA THR A 7 -13.22 -4.54 21.64
C THR A 7 -11.89 -4.02 21.11
N SER A 8 -11.12 -3.38 21.99
CA SER A 8 -9.68 -3.19 21.75
C SER A 8 -9.06 -4.57 21.50
N ILE A 9 -8.38 -4.74 20.37
CA ILE A 9 -7.67 -5.98 20.07
C ILE A 9 -6.29 -5.90 20.74
N SER A 10 -5.88 -6.94 21.45
CA SER A 10 -4.50 -7.04 21.96
C SER A 10 -3.55 -7.31 20.79
N PRO A 11 -2.32 -6.75 20.75
CA PRO A 11 -1.34 -7.04 19.70
C PRO A 11 -1.07 -8.54 19.49
N ARG A 12 -1.20 -9.35 20.56
CA ARG A 12 -1.01 -10.80 20.51
C ARG A 12 -2.16 -11.56 19.84
N ASP A 13 -3.34 -10.96 19.80
CA ASP A 13 -4.56 -11.56 19.25
C ASP A 13 -4.81 -11.16 17.79
N LEU A 14 -3.96 -10.29 17.23
CA LEU A 14 -4.02 -9.92 15.81
C LEU A 14 -3.78 -11.13 14.91
N THR A 15 -4.77 -11.46 14.08
CA THR A 15 -4.63 -12.50 13.07
C THR A 15 -3.63 -12.06 11.99
N HIS A 16 -3.06 -13.01 11.24
CA HIS A 16 -2.16 -12.58 10.16
C HIS A 16 -2.86 -11.77 9.07
N PRO A 17 -4.07 -12.12 8.61
CA PRO A 17 -4.80 -11.31 7.64
C PRO A 17 -4.98 -9.86 8.11
N GLN A 18 -5.33 -9.63 9.39
CA GLN A 18 -5.42 -8.28 9.96
C GLN A 18 -4.08 -7.53 9.87
N GLN A 19 -2.96 -8.20 10.17
CA GLN A 19 -1.64 -7.61 10.02
C GLN A 19 -1.33 -7.27 8.55
N VAL A 20 -1.59 -8.18 7.62
CA VAL A 20 -1.33 -7.99 6.18
C VAL A 20 -2.18 -6.86 5.60
N ARG A 21 -3.43 -6.71 6.07
CA ARG A 21 -4.32 -5.58 5.77
C ARG A 21 -3.78 -4.25 6.30
N ALA A 22 -3.30 -4.22 7.55
CA ALA A 22 -2.68 -3.02 8.10
C ALA A 22 -1.41 -2.60 7.34
N TYR A 23 -0.57 -3.55 6.94
CA TYR A 23 0.60 -3.28 6.11
C TYR A 23 0.18 -2.74 4.73
N GLY A 24 -0.84 -3.38 4.14
CA GLY A 24 -1.43 -2.95 2.89
C GLY A 24 -1.99 -1.54 2.95
N ALA A 25 -2.59 -1.11 4.06
CA ALA A 25 -3.12 0.25 4.19
C ALA A 25 -2.03 1.33 4.06
N LEU A 26 -0.90 1.19 4.77
CA LEU A 26 0.17 2.19 4.70
C LEU A 26 1.00 2.08 3.42
N VAL A 27 1.30 0.87 2.95
CA VAL A 27 2.01 0.69 1.67
C VAL A 27 1.13 1.12 0.49
N GLY A 28 -0.17 0.83 0.57
CA GLY A 28 -1.18 1.20 -0.41
C GLY A 28 -1.30 2.71 -0.58
N CYS A 29 -1.26 3.46 0.52
CA CYS A 29 -1.12 4.92 0.51
C CYS A 29 0.09 5.34 -0.34
N ALA A 30 1.29 4.83 0.00
CA ALA A 30 2.54 5.22 -0.62
C ALA A 30 2.66 4.89 -2.10
N VAL A 31 2.23 3.69 -2.51
CA VAL A 31 2.30 3.29 -3.92
C VAL A 31 1.29 4.05 -4.76
N ALA A 32 0.07 4.29 -4.23
CA ALA A 32 -0.98 4.96 -4.99
C ALA A 32 -0.69 6.45 -5.15
N ASP A 33 -0.14 7.09 -4.11
CA ASP A 33 0.47 8.42 -4.17
C ASP A 33 1.53 8.49 -5.30
N ALA A 34 2.56 7.64 -5.24
CA ALA A 34 3.66 7.67 -6.20
C ALA A 34 3.24 7.36 -7.66
N VAL A 35 2.24 6.50 -7.88
CA VAL A 35 1.69 6.22 -9.22
C VAL A 35 0.77 7.36 -9.69
N GLY A 36 0.07 8.02 -8.77
CA GLY A 36 -0.87 9.11 -9.07
C GLY A 36 -0.20 10.46 -9.33
N ALA A 37 0.90 10.77 -8.66
CA ALA A 37 1.60 12.07 -8.73
C ALA A 37 1.98 12.52 -10.15
N PRO A 38 2.41 11.63 -11.08
CA PRO A 38 2.68 12.03 -12.47
C PRO A 38 1.47 12.59 -13.23
N PHE A 39 0.24 12.31 -12.76
CA PHE A 39 -1.02 12.65 -13.41
C PHE A 39 -1.76 13.82 -12.74
N GLU A 40 -1.19 14.36 -11.67
CA GLU A 40 -1.77 15.45 -10.87
C GLU A 40 -2.03 16.69 -11.74
N PHE A 41 -3.21 17.28 -11.55
CA PHE A 41 -3.79 18.40 -12.30
C PHE A 41 -3.96 18.18 -13.81
N LYS A 42 -3.85 16.93 -14.27
CA LYS A 42 -4.15 16.57 -15.66
C LYS A 42 -5.60 16.15 -15.81
N ARG A 43 -6.01 15.97 -17.07
CA ARG A 43 -7.37 15.55 -17.42
C ARG A 43 -7.62 14.08 -17.04
N ALA A 44 -8.89 13.75 -16.83
CA ALA A 44 -9.37 12.39 -16.70
C ALA A 44 -8.95 11.48 -17.87
N GLY A 45 -8.77 10.19 -17.58
CA GLY A 45 -8.42 9.12 -18.53
C GLY A 45 -6.97 9.09 -19.00
N LEU A 46 -6.11 10.00 -18.52
CA LEU A 46 -4.74 10.09 -19.02
C LEU A 46 -3.86 8.92 -18.58
N TYR A 47 -4.13 8.31 -17.41
CA TYR A 47 -3.39 7.12 -16.99
C TYR A 47 -3.69 5.97 -17.94
N GLY A 48 -4.97 5.66 -18.18
CA GLY A 48 -5.37 4.57 -19.09
C GLY A 48 -4.90 4.78 -20.53
N GLU A 49 -4.77 6.02 -20.99
CA GLU A 49 -4.17 6.31 -22.30
C GLU A 49 -2.66 6.11 -22.34
N THR A 50 -1.97 6.40 -21.22
CA THR A 50 -0.52 6.22 -21.10
C THR A 50 -0.15 4.75 -20.95
N PHE A 51 -0.97 4.01 -20.20
CA PHE A 51 -0.81 2.58 -19.90
C PHE A 51 -2.09 1.83 -20.27
N PRO A 52 -2.32 1.56 -21.58
CA PRO A 52 -3.50 0.83 -22.03
C PRO A 52 -3.51 -0.64 -21.57
N THR A 53 -2.34 -1.15 -21.18
CA THR A 53 -2.13 -2.45 -20.55
C THR A 53 -1.10 -2.30 -19.44
N GLU A 54 -1.15 -3.19 -18.46
CA GLU A 54 -0.17 -3.24 -17.37
C GLU A 54 1.27 -3.35 -17.90
N VAL A 55 2.20 -2.65 -17.25
CA VAL A 55 3.62 -2.66 -17.61
C VAL A 55 4.38 -3.55 -16.64
N LEU A 56 4.54 -4.83 -16.99
CA LEU A 56 5.14 -5.82 -16.10
C LEU A 56 6.67 -5.73 -16.00
N GLY A 57 7.33 -5.20 -17.03
CA GLY A 57 8.79 -5.03 -17.12
C GLY A 57 9.34 -3.80 -16.39
N GLY A 58 10.66 -3.59 -16.44
CA GLY A 58 11.35 -2.39 -15.98
C GLY A 58 10.95 -1.92 -14.59
N ILE A 59 10.56 -0.65 -14.48
CA ILE A 59 10.04 -0.01 -13.27
C ILE A 59 8.50 0.00 -13.19
N GLY A 60 7.82 -0.68 -14.12
CA GLY A 60 6.38 -0.63 -14.28
C GLY A 60 5.86 0.78 -14.56
N GLU A 61 4.73 1.12 -13.94
CA GLU A 61 4.02 2.39 -14.10
C GLU A 61 4.53 3.49 -13.14
N MET A 62 5.58 3.21 -12.36
CA MET A 62 6.19 4.12 -11.38
C MET A 62 7.08 5.19 -12.05
N ILE A 63 6.56 5.91 -13.04
CA ILE A 63 7.35 6.74 -13.97
C ILE A 63 7.89 8.05 -13.38
N GLY A 64 7.35 8.53 -12.26
CA GLY A 64 7.68 9.85 -11.70
C GLY A 64 7.32 11.00 -12.64
N GLY A 65 7.99 12.16 -12.49
CA GLY A 65 7.69 13.38 -13.24
C GLY A 65 6.61 14.22 -12.57
N GLY A 66 5.51 14.50 -13.28
CA GLY A 66 4.45 15.38 -12.78
C GLY A 66 4.87 16.85 -12.67
N SER A 67 4.05 17.64 -11.98
CA SER A 67 4.22 19.10 -11.83
C SER A 67 5.49 19.48 -11.05
N PHE A 68 5.96 18.58 -10.18
CA PHE A 68 7.08 18.82 -9.27
C PHE A 68 8.36 18.05 -9.63
N GLY A 69 8.34 17.24 -10.69
CA GLY A 69 9.52 16.52 -11.18
C GLY A 69 9.97 15.38 -10.26
N TRP A 70 9.02 14.66 -9.67
CA TRP A 70 9.23 13.52 -8.77
C TRP A 70 10.13 12.45 -9.40
N ALA A 71 11.00 11.83 -8.61
CA ALA A 71 11.76 10.68 -9.10
C ALA A 71 10.81 9.48 -9.34
N PRO A 72 11.17 8.53 -10.24
CA PRO A 72 10.43 7.29 -10.40
C PRO A 72 10.18 6.59 -9.05
N GLY A 73 8.90 6.34 -8.74
CA GLY A 73 8.44 5.74 -7.49
C GLY A 73 8.56 6.62 -6.23
N GLU A 74 8.88 7.90 -6.36
CA GLU A 74 8.90 8.83 -5.23
C GLU A 74 7.47 9.24 -4.86
N PHE A 75 7.12 9.06 -3.58
CA PHE A 75 5.84 9.52 -3.02
C PHE A 75 5.90 11.00 -2.56
N THR A 76 4.75 11.64 -2.48
CA THR A 76 4.59 13.10 -2.29
C THR A 76 4.21 13.46 -0.84
N ASP A 77 3.61 14.65 -0.63
CA ASP A 77 3.24 15.12 0.70
C ASP A 77 2.16 14.26 1.38
N ASP A 78 1.29 13.58 0.63
CA ASP A 78 0.30 12.64 1.18
C ASP A 78 0.97 11.59 2.07
N THR A 79 1.93 10.87 1.51
CA THR A 79 2.66 9.81 2.21
C THR A 79 3.70 10.38 3.17
N GLN A 80 4.38 11.47 2.82
CA GLN A 80 5.36 12.09 3.73
C GLN A 80 4.69 12.58 5.01
N MET A 81 3.51 13.19 4.92
CA MET A 81 2.73 13.60 6.10
C MET A 81 2.12 12.40 6.84
N ALA A 82 1.71 11.34 6.14
CA ALA A 82 1.30 10.09 6.78
C ALA A 82 2.44 9.51 7.64
N LEU A 83 3.66 9.50 7.11
CA LEU A 83 4.84 9.01 7.83
C LEU A 83 5.24 9.95 8.97
N ALA A 84 5.19 11.27 8.78
CA ALA A 84 5.40 12.23 9.86
C ALA A 84 4.39 12.04 11.01
N LEU A 85 3.12 11.74 10.69
CA LEU A 85 2.09 11.40 11.66
C LEU A 85 2.38 10.05 12.35
N ALA A 86 2.80 9.03 11.61
CA ALA A 86 3.16 7.73 12.17
C ALA A 86 4.32 7.85 13.18
N GLU A 87 5.41 8.54 12.81
CA GLU A 87 6.55 8.77 13.70
C GLU A 87 6.15 9.56 14.95
N ALA A 88 5.26 10.55 14.82
CA ALA A 88 4.74 11.30 15.95
C ALA A 88 3.89 10.42 16.90
N LEU A 89 3.07 9.52 16.36
CA LEU A 89 2.28 8.56 17.14
C LEU A 89 3.16 7.53 17.87
N GLU A 90 4.29 7.16 17.28
CA GLU A 90 5.26 6.24 17.89
C GLU A 90 6.14 6.92 18.96
N ALA A 91 6.46 8.20 18.79
CA ALA A 91 7.33 8.94 19.71
C ALA A 91 6.66 9.27 21.07
N GLY A 92 5.32 9.33 21.10
CA GLY A 92 4.55 9.69 22.30
C GLY A 92 3.99 8.49 23.08
N GLU A 93 3.51 8.74 24.30
CA GLU A 93 2.64 7.81 25.04
C GLU A 93 1.18 7.99 24.60
N GLY A 94 0.93 7.88 23.29
CA GLY A 94 -0.34 8.20 22.63
C GLY A 94 -0.30 9.49 21.82
N PHE A 95 -1.46 9.97 21.40
CA PHE A 95 -1.57 11.17 20.58
C PHE A 95 -1.25 12.44 21.37
N ASP A 96 -0.21 13.17 20.94
CA ASP A 96 0.11 14.51 21.43
C ASP A 96 0.17 15.49 20.25
N PRO A 97 -0.73 16.49 20.20
CA PRO A 97 -0.76 17.46 19.10
C PRO A 97 0.52 18.31 19.00
N ALA A 98 1.26 18.52 20.08
CA ALA A 98 2.53 19.24 20.05
C ALA A 98 3.63 18.41 19.37
N VAL A 99 3.65 17.09 19.62
CA VAL A 99 4.57 16.16 18.96
C VAL A 99 4.25 16.09 17.47
N VAL A 100 2.97 15.91 17.10
CA VAL A 100 2.53 15.91 15.70
C VAL A 100 2.88 17.22 14.99
N TRP A 101 2.63 18.36 15.65
CA TRP A 101 3.02 19.68 15.12
C TRP A 101 4.52 19.78 14.82
N SER A 102 5.37 19.31 15.73
CA SER A 102 6.82 19.35 15.53
C SER A 102 7.28 18.49 14.35
N HIS A 103 6.65 17.33 14.13
CA HIS A 103 6.95 16.47 12.98
C HIS A 103 6.47 17.09 11.67
N PHE A 104 5.27 17.69 11.64
CA PHE A 104 4.80 18.43 10.45
C PHE A 104 5.67 19.64 10.12
N ARG A 105 6.12 20.39 11.12
CA ARG A 105 7.07 21.49 10.94
C ARG A 105 8.40 21.01 10.36
N ALA A 106 8.98 19.95 10.94
CA ALA A 106 10.24 19.39 10.48
C ALA A 106 10.17 18.86 9.04
N TRP A 107 9.07 18.17 8.69
CA TRP A 107 8.78 17.75 7.33
C TRP A 107 8.71 18.96 6.38
N SER A 108 7.92 19.98 6.74
CA SER A 108 7.66 21.16 5.90
C SER A 108 8.90 21.96 5.52
N ASP A 109 9.96 21.91 6.34
CA ASP A 109 11.21 22.62 6.06
C ASP A 109 11.97 22.07 4.83
N SER A 110 11.61 20.87 4.38
CA SER A 110 12.25 20.17 3.24
C SER A 110 11.28 19.67 2.17
N ALA A 111 9.98 19.89 2.39
CA ALA A 111 8.93 19.41 1.50
C ALA A 111 8.99 20.09 0.13
N VAL A 112 8.84 19.31 -0.94
CA VAL A 112 8.80 19.81 -2.32
C VAL A 112 7.43 20.42 -2.62
N ASP A 113 6.36 19.75 -2.17
CA ASP A 113 5.00 20.26 -2.22
C ASP A 113 4.40 20.37 -0.81
N VAL A 114 3.58 21.40 -0.61
CA VAL A 114 2.85 21.66 0.62
C VAL A 114 1.53 22.34 0.27
N GLY A 115 0.41 21.62 0.48
CA GLY A 115 -0.92 22.17 0.27
C GLY A 115 -1.17 23.51 0.98
N ILE A 116 -1.92 24.42 0.35
CA ILE A 116 -2.10 25.81 0.78
C ILE A 116 -2.58 25.94 2.24
N THR A 117 -3.58 25.15 2.64
CA THR A 117 -4.12 25.16 4.01
C THR A 117 -3.04 24.76 5.03
N ILE A 118 -2.27 23.72 4.71
CA ILE A 118 -1.20 23.19 5.56
C ILE A 118 -0.07 24.20 5.67
N GLY A 119 0.42 24.69 4.53
CA GLY A 119 1.50 25.68 4.47
C GLY A 119 1.11 27.01 5.12
N THR A 120 -0.18 27.38 5.15
CA THR A 120 -0.64 28.57 5.87
C THR A 120 -0.71 28.32 7.37
N SER A 121 -1.23 27.18 7.81
CA SER A 121 -1.29 26.80 9.22
C SER A 121 0.10 26.67 9.82
N LEU A 122 1.02 26.00 9.15
CA LEU A 122 2.37 25.77 9.66
C LEU A 122 3.21 27.06 9.78
N ARG A 123 2.79 28.22 9.25
CA ARG A 123 3.51 29.51 9.42
C ARG A 123 3.50 30.04 10.85
N PHE A 124 2.59 29.57 11.70
CA PHE A 124 2.49 30.04 13.07
C PHE A 124 3.48 29.29 14.00
N ASP A 125 3.77 29.88 15.16
CA ASP A 125 4.74 29.31 16.10
C ASP A 125 4.18 28.11 16.91
N SER A 126 2.85 27.96 16.94
CA SER A 126 2.15 26.95 17.73
C SER A 126 0.92 26.45 16.99
N TYR A 127 0.60 25.17 17.16
CA TYR A 127 -0.62 24.56 16.63
C TYR A 127 -1.90 25.19 17.20
N VAL A 128 -1.84 25.76 18.41
CA VAL A 128 -3.02 26.32 19.11
C VAL A 128 -3.55 27.53 18.34
N GLY A 129 -4.72 27.36 17.71
CA GLY A 129 -5.37 28.38 16.89
C GLY A 129 -4.72 28.61 15.52
N ALA A 130 -3.71 27.83 15.13
CA ALA A 130 -3.06 27.95 13.82
C ALA A 130 -4.05 27.70 12.66
N ALA A 131 -4.78 26.58 12.74
CA ALA A 131 -5.76 26.21 11.73
C ALA A 131 -6.89 27.25 11.59
N GLU A 132 -7.40 27.78 12.70
CA GLU A 132 -8.45 28.81 12.67
C GLU A 132 -7.95 30.11 12.03
N LYS A 133 -6.74 30.57 12.39
CA LYS A 133 -6.13 31.74 11.78
C LYS A 133 -5.92 31.54 10.28
N ALA A 134 -5.41 30.37 9.87
CA ALA A 134 -5.23 30.01 8.47
C ALA A 134 -6.58 30.01 7.72
N HIS A 135 -7.61 29.41 8.31
CA HIS A 135 -8.97 29.41 7.76
C HIS A 135 -9.51 30.82 7.50
N ASN A 136 -9.37 31.72 8.48
CA ASN A 136 -9.77 33.11 8.34
C ASN A 136 -8.95 33.85 7.27
N MET A 137 -7.63 33.61 7.20
CA MET A 137 -6.76 34.20 6.17
C MET A 137 -7.10 33.73 4.75
N LEU A 138 -7.57 32.50 4.60
CA LEU A 138 -7.95 31.89 3.33
C LEU A 138 -9.43 32.16 2.97
N GLY A 139 -10.13 33.01 3.74
CA GLY A 139 -11.51 33.39 3.46
C GLY A 139 -12.53 32.29 3.73
N GLY A 140 -12.24 31.38 4.66
CA GLY A 140 -13.16 30.36 5.16
C GLY A 140 -13.35 29.14 4.26
N ARG A 141 -12.58 29.00 3.18
CA ARG A 141 -12.69 27.89 2.22
C ARG A 141 -11.54 26.90 2.39
N THR A 142 -11.55 26.15 3.50
CA THR A 142 -10.47 25.20 3.83
C THR A 142 -10.97 23.78 4.07
N ALA A 143 -12.10 23.40 3.47
CA ALA A 143 -12.56 22.02 3.37
C ALA A 143 -11.71 21.21 2.37
N SER A 144 -10.38 21.30 2.47
CA SER A 144 -9.41 20.57 1.64
C SER A 144 -9.13 19.17 2.19
N ASN A 145 -8.69 18.26 1.32
CA ASN A 145 -8.44 16.85 1.60
C ASN A 145 -7.16 16.56 2.41
N GLY A 146 -6.28 17.55 2.61
CA GLY A 146 -4.96 17.38 3.22
C GLY A 146 -4.92 16.81 4.65
N ALA A 147 -6.06 16.77 5.35
CA ALA A 147 -6.19 16.08 6.64
C ALA A 147 -6.48 14.57 6.50
N ALA A 148 -7.13 14.14 5.42
CA ALA A 148 -7.50 12.74 5.19
C ALA A 148 -6.45 11.97 4.40
N MET A 149 -5.69 12.62 3.53
CA MET A 149 -4.63 11.95 2.76
C MET A 149 -3.58 11.25 3.63
N ARG A 150 -3.31 11.82 4.80
CA ARG A 150 -2.29 11.36 5.75
C ARG A 150 -2.81 10.42 6.84
N ILE A 151 -4.04 9.88 6.70
CA ILE A 151 -4.78 9.31 7.84
C ILE A 151 -4.57 7.80 8.07
N ALA A 152 -3.93 7.09 7.14
CA ALA A 152 -3.67 5.66 7.26
C ALA A 152 -3.06 5.23 8.62
N PRO A 153 -2.09 5.95 9.22
CA PRO A 153 -1.55 5.61 10.54
C PRO A 153 -2.61 5.57 11.65
N VAL A 154 -3.59 6.48 11.62
CA VAL A 154 -4.66 6.55 12.63
C VAL A 154 -5.60 5.36 12.51
N GLY A 155 -5.94 4.95 11.28
CA GLY A 155 -6.71 3.73 11.04
C GLY A 155 -6.00 2.47 11.56
N ILE A 156 -4.66 2.40 11.39
CA ILE A 156 -3.84 1.27 11.87
C ILE A 156 -3.76 1.23 13.39
N VAL A 157 -3.42 2.34 14.06
CA VAL A 157 -3.42 2.42 15.54
C VAL A 157 -4.81 2.13 16.11
N GLY A 158 -5.84 2.57 15.39
CA GLY A 158 -7.25 2.33 15.70
C GLY A 158 -7.61 0.85 15.84
N VAL A 159 -6.90 -0.07 15.17
CA VAL A 159 -7.16 -1.51 15.28
C VAL A 159 -7.02 -1.98 16.73
N LEU A 160 -6.03 -1.45 17.44
CA LEU A 160 -5.81 -1.72 18.86
C LEU A 160 -6.64 -0.80 19.76
N ALA A 161 -6.73 0.48 19.39
CA ALA A 161 -7.34 1.51 20.23
C ALA A 161 -8.88 1.54 20.21
N GLY A 162 -9.51 0.97 19.18
CA GLY A 162 -10.96 0.93 19.00
C GLY A 162 -11.52 2.17 18.28
N GLN A 163 -12.81 2.07 17.91
CA GLN A 163 -13.53 3.05 17.07
C GLN A 163 -13.56 4.46 17.67
N ALA A 164 -13.87 4.60 18.97
CA ALA A 164 -13.96 5.92 19.61
C ALA A 164 -12.62 6.68 19.59
N MET A 165 -11.53 6.01 19.97
CA MET A 165 -10.19 6.63 19.96
C MET A 165 -9.71 6.95 18.54
N THR A 166 -10.08 6.11 17.56
CA THR A 166 -9.79 6.37 16.14
C THR A 166 -10.42 7.68 15.68
N TYR A 167 -11.70 7.89 16.02
CA TYR A 167 -12.40 9.14 15.74
C TYR A 167 -11.75 10.34 16.44
N GLU A 168 -11.45 10.23 17.74
CA GLU A 168 -10.85 11.31 18.52
C GLU A 168 -9.50 11.75 17.94
N ILE A 169 -8.61 10.80 17.63
CA ILE A 169 -7.30 11.07 17.04
C ILE A 169 -7.45 11.67 15.63
N ALA A 170 -8.36 11.14 14.80
CA ALA A 170 -8.57 11.62 13.44
C ALA A 170 -9.04 13.08 13.41
N VAL A 171 -9.97 13.45 14.30
CA VAL A 171 -10.44 14.84 14.45
C VAL A 171 -9.34 15.74 15.02
N ALA A 172 -8.60 15.27 16.02
CA ALA A 172 -7.55 16.04 16.66
C ALA A 172 -6.39 16.35 15.69
N GLN A 173 -5.91 15.36 14.93
CA GLN A 173 -4.83 15.56 13.95
C GLN A 173 -5.27 16.48 12.80
N ALA A 174 -6.54 16.42 12.39
CA ALA A 174 -7.07 17.28 11.33
C ALA A 174 -7.05 18.74 11.79
N SER A 175 -7.54 18.97 13.01
CA SER A 175 -7.66 20.29 13.65
C SER A 175 -6.33 21.02 13.85
N ILE A 176 -5.19 20.32 13.78
CA ILE A 176 -3.86 20.92 13.81
C ILE A 176 -3.63 21.85 12.61
N THR A 177 -4.17 21.50 11.43
CA THR A 177 -3.91 22.24 10.18
C THR A 177 -5.19 22.71 9.48
N HIS A 178 -6.32 22.05 9.70
CA HIS A 178 -7.59 22.33 9.03
C HIS A 178 -8.67 22.64 10.08
N PHE A 179 -9.24 23.84 10.02
CA PHE A 179 -10.30 24.26 10.95
C PHE A 179 -11.70 23.83 10.51
N ASP A 180 -11.89 23.60 9.22
CA ASP A 180 -13.19 23.28 8.65
C ASP A 180 -13.69 21.90 9.16
N PRO A 181 -14.90 21.81 9.74
CA PRO A 181 -15.44 20.55 10.24
C PRO A 181 -15.51 19.44 9.20
N ALA A 182 -15.65 19.78 7.91
CA ALA A 182 -15.65 18.82 6.81
C ALA A 182 -14.33 18.06 6.71
N ALA A 183 -13.20 18.75 6.93
CA ALA A 183 -11.87 18.15 6.87
C ALA A 183 -11.69 17.13 8.00
N SER A 184 -12.12 17.47 9.21
CA SER A 184 -12.12 16.57 10.37
C SER A 184 -13.04 15.37 10.17
N ALA A 185 -14.24 15.58 9.62
CA ALA A 185 -15.19 14.52 9.35
C ALA A 185 -14.70 13.56 8.27
N GLY A 186 -14.18 14.06 7.15
CA GLY A 186 -13.62 13.23 6.09
C GLY A 186 -12.42 12.42 6.56
N ALA A 187 -11.52 13.02 7.36
CA ALA A 187 -10.41 12.27 7.98
C ALA A 187 -10.93 11.15 8.90
N ALA A 188 -11.93 11.44 9.75
CA ALA A 188 -12.52 10.42 10.63
C ALA A 188 -13.23 9.30 9.87
N ILE A 189 -13.93 9.62 8.77
CA ILE A 189 -14.57 8.64 7.88
C ILE A 189 -13.51 7.68 7.31
N VAL A 190 -12.46 8.22 6.69
CA VAL A 190 -11.43 7.40 6.05
C VAL A 190 -10.66 6.57 7.10
N ALA A 191 -10.32 7.15 8.25
CA ALA A 191 -9.65 6.43 9.34
C ALA A 191 -10.47 5.21 9.81
N GLU A 192 -11.78 5.41 9.98
CA GLU A 192 -12.68 4.38 10.48
C GLU A 192 -12.94 3.29 9.43
N ILE A 193 -13.07 3.65 8.14
CA ILE A 193 -13.16 2.68 7.04
C ILE A 193 -11.89 1.82 7.01
N ILE A 194 -10.70 2.42 7.06
CA ILE A 194 -9.43 1.69 7.09
C ILE A 194 -9.38 0.75 8.29
N ARG A 195 -9.63 1.26 9.50
CA ARG A 195 -9.60 0.48 10.75
C ARG A 195 -10.55 -0.72 10.67
N ASN A 196 -11.81 -0.46 10.34
CA ASN A 196 -12.84 -1.49 10.38
C ASN A 196 -12.64 -2.51 9.25
N THR A 197 -12.15 -2.10 8.08
CA THR A 197 -11.80 -3.01 6.98
C THR A 197 -10.62 -3.90 7.37
N ILE A 198 -9.60 -3.38 8.06
CA ILE A 198 -8.50 -4.19 8.59
C ILE A 198 -9.05 -5.29 9.52
N VAL A 199 -9.94 -4.92 10.44
CA VAL A 199 -10.50 -5.81 11.45
C VAL A 199 -11.40 -6.88 10.84
N THR A 200 -12.32 -6.49 9.95
CA THR A 200 -13.41 -7.34 9.45
C THR A 200 -13.09 -8.02 8.13
N GLY A 201 -12.24 -7.41 7.30
CA GLY A 201 -12.03 -7.82 5.91
C GLY A 201 -13.21 -7.50 4.99
N ASP A 202 -14.15 -6.65 5.40
CA ASP A 202 -15.34 -6.29 4.62
C ASP A 202 -15.40 -4.77 4.42
N PHE A 203 -15.08 -4.32 3.20
CA PHE A 203 -15.03 -2.90 2.86
C PHE A 203 -16.42 -2.24 2.88
N GLU A 204 -17.42 -2.82 2.22
CA GLU A 204 -18.76 -2.21 2.11
C GLU A 204 -19.47 -2.17 3.47
N ALA A 205 -19.37 -3.23 4.28
CA ALA A 205 -19.90 -3.20 5.64
C ALA A 205 -19.17 -2.16 6.50
N SER A 206 -17.87 -1.95 6.27
CA SER A 206 -17.09 -0.92 6.95
C SER A 206 -17.55 0.48 6.57
N VAL A 207 -17.79 0.76 5.29
CA VAL A 207 -18.37 2.04 4.84
C VAL A 207 -19.73 2.28 5.49
N ALA A 208 -20.64 1.30 5.44
CA ALA A 208 -21.97 1.42 6.04
C ALA A 208 -21.92 1.73 7.55
N SER A 209 -21.16 0.92 8.30
CA SER A 209 -21.02 1.08 9.75
C SER A 209 -20.33 2.39 10.17
N THR A 210 -19.46 2.93 9.31
CA THR A 210 -18.78 4.22 9.55
C THR A 210 -19.79 5.36 9.57
N PHE A 211 -20.73 5.38 8.63
CA PHE A 211 -21.78 6.41 8.59
C PHE A 211 -22.80 6.27 9.71
N GLU A 212 -23.13 5.03 10.10
CA GLU A 212 -23.95 4.78 11.30
C GLU A 212 -23.28 5.32 12.56
N PHE A 213 -21.98 5.08 12.72
CA PHE A 213 -21.20 5.62 13.83
C PHE A 213 -21.12 7.15 13.78
N LEU A 214 -20.80 7.74 12.62
CA LEU A 214 -20.66 9.19 12.45
C LEU A 214 -21.94 9.92 12.84
N ALA A 215 -23.12 9.33 12.59
CA ALA A 215 -24.42 9.88 12.98
C ALA A 215 -24.58 10.11 14.49
N GLY A 216 -23.83 9.38 15.32
CA GLY A 216 -23.79 9.55 16.78
C GLY A 216 -22.78 10.59 17.27
N THR A 217 -22.02 11.24 16.38
CA THR A 217 -20.93 12.16 16.74
C THR A 217 -21.33 13.64 16.62
N PRO A 218 -20.60 14.56 17.27
CA PRO A 218 -20.85 16.01 17.14
C PRO A 218 -20.79 16.54 15.69
N LEU A 219 -19.99 15.91 14.83
CA LEU A 219 -19.84 16.32 13.42
C LEU A 219 -21.08 16.01 12.57
N ALA A 220 -21.94 15.08 13.03
CA ALA A 220 -23.10 14.63 12.27
C ALA A 220 -23.99 15.78 11.79
N SER A 221 -24.28 16.72 12.69
CA SER A 221 -25.16 17.86 12.44
C SER A 221 -24.66 18.84 11.37
N VAL A 222 -23.38 18.75 11.01
CA VAL A 222 -22.72 19.68 10.08
C VAL A 222 -22.48 19.05 8.71
N VAL A 223 -22.14 17.75 8.68
CA VAL A 223 -21.53 17.13 7.48
C VAL A 223 -22.20 15.85 6.99
N LEU A 224 -23.03 15.22 7.83
CA LEU A 224 -23.46 13.84 7.58
C LEU A 224 -24.31 13.71 6.32
N GLU A 225 -25.30 14.59 6.14
CA GLU A 225 -26.22 14.54 5.00
C GLU A 225 -25.46 14.54 3.67
N GLN A 226 -24.52 15.47 3.53
CA GLN A 226 -23.72 15.62 2.31
C GLN A 226 -22.83 14.40 2.06
N PHE A 227 -22.10 13.90 3.08
CA PHE A 227 -21.25 12.71 2.88
C PHE A 227 -22.07 11.45 2.60
N VAL A 228 -23.23 11.26 3.25
CA VAL A 228 -24.10 10.10 3.00
C VAL A 228 -24.60 10.10 1.55
N GLU A 229 -24.95 11.26 1.01
CA GLU A 229 -25.37 11.40 -0.39
C GLU A 229 -24.23 11.00 -1.35
N ILE A 230 -23.06 11.64 -1.22
CA ILE A 230 -21.96 11.49 -2.19
C ILE A 230 -21.10 10.24 -1.97
N CYS A 231 -21.19 9.56 -0.82
CA CYS A 231 -20.49 8.29 -0.59
C CYS A 231 -21.40 7.07 -0.79
N SER A 232 -22.66 7.28 -1.18
CA SER A 232 -23.64 6.23 -1.42
C SER A 232 -23.25 5.29 -2.56
N ALA A 233 -23.85 4.09 -2.60
CA ALA A 233 -23.64 3.13 -3.69
C ALA A 233 -24.15 3.63 -5.06
N SER A 234 -25.04 4.63 -5.08
CA SER A 234 -25.55 5.26 -6.30
C SER A 234 -24.72 6.46 -6.79
N PHE A 235 -23.69 6.86 -6.03
CA PHE A 235 -22.82 7.94 -6.46
C PHE A 235 -22.01 7.53 -7.69
N ASP A 236 -21.97 8.42 -8.68
CA ASP A 236 -21.16 8.27 -9.89
C ASP A 236 -20.32 9.56 -10.09
N PRO A 237 -19.00 9.51 -9.91
CA PRO A 237 -18.15 10.68 -10.05
C PRO A 237 -18.04 11.18 -11.48
N LEU A 238 -18.40 10.38 -12.49
CA LEU A 238 -18.36 10.79 -13.90
C LEU A 238 -19.53 11.71 -14.27
N THR A 239 -20.63 11.64 -13.52
CA THR A 239 -21.83 12.45 -13.75
C THR A 239 -22.10 13.45 -12.62
N HIS A 240 -21.46 13.31 -11.48
CA HIS A 240 -21.61 14.22 -10.35
C HIS A 240 -21.08 15.63 -10.65
N VAL A 241 -21.91 16.64 -10.41
CA VAL A 241 -21.53 18.05 -10.46
C VAL A 241 -21.39 18.55 -9.02
N GLY A 242 -20.15 18.69 -8.57
CA GLY A 242 -19.81 19.07 -7.20
C GLY A 242 -18.53 19.90 -7.12
N PRO A 243 -18.03 20.16 -5.90
CA PRO A 243 -16.73 20.78 -5.73
C PRO A 243 -15.62 19.89 -6.32
N PRO A 244 -14.46 20.47 -6.70
CA PRO A 244 -13.33 19.69 -7.22
C PRO A 244 -12.79 18.72 -6.17
N ASN A 245 -12.02 17.72 -6.62
CA ASN A 245 -11.45 16.68 -5.76
C ASN A 245 -10.28 17.11 -4.87
N GLY A 246 -9.79 18.35 -5.01
CA GLY A 246 -9.00 19.00 -3.96
C GLY A 246 -9.79 19.31 -2.67
N THR A 247 -11.13 19.14 -2.70
CA THR A 247 -11.97 19.22 -1.50
C THR A 247 -12.14 17.86 -0.86
N ILE A 248 -12.24 17.85 0.48
CA ILE A 248 -12.40 16.62 1.26
C ILE A 248 -13.65 15.82 0.87
N TRP A 249 -14.73 16.50 0.49
CA TRP A 249 -16.00 15.89 0.08
C TRP A 249 -15.80 14.96 -1.12
N THR A 250 -15.34 15.56 -2.22
CA THR A 250 -15.19 14.86 -3.49
C THR A 250 -14.05 13.87 -3.44
N ALA A 251 -12.95 14.16 -2.73
CA ALA A 251 -11.84 13.23 -2.58
C ALA A 251 -12.27 11.91 -1.91
N VAL A 252 -12.98 12.00 -0.77
CA VAL A 252 -13.44 10.82 -0.03
C VAL A 252 -14.49 10.04 -0.84
N ALA A 253 -15.42 10.75 -1.48
CA ALA A 253 -16.45 10.13 -2.33
C ALA A 253 -15.85 9.35 -3.50
N GLN A 254 -14.91 9.96 -4.24
CA GLN A 254 -14.21 9.34 -5.36
C GLN A 254 -13.36 8.15 -4.93
N ALA A 255 -12.64 8.28 -3.81
CA ALA A 255 -11.83 7.18 -3.30
C ALA A 255 -12.67 5.97 -2.86
N ILE A 256 -13.82 6.21 -2.18
CA ILE A 256 -14.76 5.13 -1.83
C ILE A 256 -15.33 4.48 -3.09
N TRP A 257 -15.73 5.29 -4.08
CA TRP A 257 -16.25 4.79 -5.35
C TRP A 257 -15.23 3.93 -6.10
N ALA A 258 -13.96 4.33 -6.14
CA ALA A 258 -12.89 3.59 -6.81
C ALA A 258 -12.73 2.18 -6.22
N VAL A 259 -12.69 2.05 -4.89
CA VAL A 259 -12.59 0.74 -4.23
C VAL A 259 -13.85 -0.09 -4.41
N ARG A 260 -15.04 0.53 -4.32
CA ARG A 260 -16.33 -0.14 -4.48
C ARG A 260 -16.57 -0.70 -5.88
N SER A 261 -16.12 0.03 -6.90
CA SER A 261 -16.42 -0.26 -8.31
C SER A 261 -15.46 -1.26 -8.95
N THR A 262 -14.48 -1.75 -8.19
CA THR A 262 -13.39 -2.59 -8.68
C THR A 262 -13.22 -3.83 -7.81
N THR A 263 -12.41 -4.79 -8.28
CA THR A 263 -12.24 -6.09 -7.63
C THR A 263 -10.78 -6.39 -7.26
N CYS A 264 -9.84 -5.49 -7.53
CA CYS A 264 -8.45 -5.63 -7.12
C CYS A 264 -7.83 -4.26 -6.80
N PHE A 265 -6.70 -4.28 -6.10
CA PHE A 265 -5.99 -3.06 -5.69
C PHE A 265 -5.57 -2.19 -6.88
N HIS A 266 -5.00 -2.82 -7.92
CA HIS A 266 -4.53 -2.13 -9.13
C HIS A 266 -5.66 -1.30 -9.72
N ASP A 267 -6.80 -1.93 -10.01
CA ASP A 267 -7.92 -1.27 -10.66
C ASP A 267 -8.55 -0.18 -9.78
N ALA A 268 -8.59 -0.37 -8.46
CA ALA A 268 -9.07 0.66 -7.54
C ALA A 268 -8.20 1.94 -7.63
N VAL A 269 -6.88 1.78 -7.65
CA VAL A 269 -5.95 2.91 -7.78
C VAL A 269 -6.05 3.55 -9.16
N VAL A 270 -6.11 2.75 -10.23
CA VAL A 270 -6.25 3.26 -11.60
C VAL A 270 -7.56 4.02 -11.76
N ALA A 271 -8.68 3.48 -11.26
CA ALA A 271 -9.98 4.15 -11.30
C ALA A 271 -9.95 5.49 -10.56
N ALA A 272 -9.22 5.61 -9.45
CA ALA A 272 -9.03 6.87 -8.74
C ALA A 272 -8.21 7.88 -9.56
N ILE A 273 -7.09 7.45 -10.17
CA ILE A 273 -6.22 8.32 -10.98
C ILE A 273 -6.92 8.80 -12.25
N ASP A 274 -7.66 7.93 -12.92
CA ASP A 274 -8.32 8.26 -14.19
C ASP A 274 -9.50 9.23 -14.04
N LEU A 275 -9.92 9.59 -12.82
CA LEU A 275 -10.82 10.71 -12.59
C LEU A 275 -10.15 12.09 -12.83
N GLY A 276 -8.82 12.15 -12.88
CA GLY A 276 -8.04 13.37 -13.08
C GLY A 276 -8.12 14.33 -11.88
N GLY A 277 -7.64 15.57 -12.07
CA GLY A 277 -7.60 16.56 -10.98
C GLY A 277 -6.53 16.21 -9.95
N ASP A 278 -6.90 16.11 -8.68
CA ASP A 278 -6.00 15.84 -7.54
C ASP A 278 -5.68 14.34 -7.39
N THR A 279 -4.94 13.80 -8.37
CA THR A 279 -4.87 12.35 -8.59
C THR A 279 -4.02 11.59 -7.57
N ASP A 280 -2.89 12.15 -7.13
CA ASP A 280 -2.09 11.61 -6.02
C ASP A 280 -2.91 11.48 -4.74
N THR A 281 -3.62 12.53 -4.32
CA THR A 281 -4.39 12.48 -3.08
C THR A 281 -5.59 11.53 -3.14
N VAL A 282 -6.39 11.57 -4.21
CA VAL A 282 -7.52 10.65 -4.34
C VAL A 282 -7.02 9.20 -4.43
N ALA A 283 -5.91 8.97 -5.14
CA ALA A 283 -5.27 7.66 -5.20
C ALA A 283 -4.70 7.24 -3.84
N ALA A 284 -4.05 8.12 -3.07
CA ALA A 284 -3.50 7.80 -1.75
C ALA A 284 -4.60 7.39 -0.75
N ILE A 285 -5.74 8.08 -0.76
CA ILE A 285 -6.91 7.75 0.07
C ILE A 285 -7.52 6.40 -0.41
N ALA A 286 -7.72 6.22 -1.72
CA ALA A 286 -8.25 4.98 -2.28
C ALA A 286 -7.31 3.80 -2.01
N GLY A 287 -6.01 3.97 -2.23
CA GLY A 287 -4.94 2.99 -1.99
C GLY A 287 -4.83 2.61 -0.52
N SER A 288 -5.07 3.54 0.41
CA SER A 288 -5.13 3.21 1.84
C SER A 288 -6.30 2.26 2.16
N MET A 289 -7.48 2.52 1.60
CA MET A 289 -8.67 1.68 1.80
C MET A 289 -8.59 0.35 1.05
N ALA A 290 -8.15 0.36 -0.22
CA ALA A 290 -7.91 -0.82 -1.03
C ALA A 290 -6.84 -1.71 -0.40
N GLY A 291 -5.75 -1.11 0.10
CA GLY A 291 -4.69 -1.81 0.82
C GLY A 291 -5.17 -2.41 2.14
N ALA A 292 -6.08 -1.72 2.85
CA ALA A 292 -6.76 -2.27 4.02
C ALA A 292 -7.69 -3.44 3.66
N PHE A 293 -8.20 -3.51 2.43
CA PHE A 293 -9.12 -4.56 1.97
C PHE A 293 -8.38 -5.78 1.41
N TYR A 294 -7.60 -5.58 0.35
CA TYR A 294 -6.84 -6.63 -0.37
C TYR A 294 -5.53 -7.01 0.33
N GLY A 295 -5.05 -6.19 1.28
CA GLY A 295 -3.81 -6.44 2.01
C GLY A 295 -2.55 -6.26 1.18
N MET A 296 -1.40 -6.34 1.86
CA MET A 296 -0.07 -6.14 1.24
C MET A 296 0.20 -7.05 0.03
N GLN A 297 -0.38 -8.26 0.01
CA GLN A 297 -0.19 -9.21 -1.09
C GLN A 297 -0.99 -8.87 -2.33
N GLY A 298 -2.10 -8.14 -2.20
CA GLY A 298 -2.90 -7.69 -3.34
C GLY A 298 -2.32 -6.48 -4.07
N ILE A 299 -1.25 -5.86 -3.55
CA ILE A 299 -0.60 -4.69 -4.17
C ILE A 299 0.39 -5.18 -5.25
N PRO A 300 0.35 -4.64 -6.49
CA PRO A 300 1.29 -5.01 -7.55
C PRO A 300 2.75 -4.97 -7.11
N ILE A 301 3.49 -6.05 -7.31
CA ILE A 301 4.88 -6.16 -6.82
C ILE A 301 5.79 -5.17 -7.54
N ARG A 302 5.46 -4.82 -8.77
CA ARG A 302 6.16 -3.80 -9.57
C ARG A 302 6.05 -2.39 -8.97
N TRP A 303 4.96 -2.07 -8.27
CA TRP A 303 4.83 -0.78 -7.58
C TRP A 303 5.57 -0.80 -6.25
N THR A 304 5.33 -1.82 -5.41
CA THR A 304 5.96 -1.93 -4.09
C THR A 304 7.48 -2.04 -4.16
N THR A 305 8.04 -2.57 -5.24
CA THR A 305 9.49 -2.71 -5.39
C THR A 305 10.23 -1.37 -5.51
N TYR A 306 9.60 -0.38 -6.12
CA TYR A 306 10.24 0.90 -6.45
C TYR A 306 9.71 2.07 -5.64
N VAL A 307 8.65 1.90 -4.84
CA VAL A 307 8.18 2.97 -3.96
C VAL A 307 9.25 3.39 -2.96
N HIS A 308 9.53 4.68 -2.90
CA HIS A 308 10.49 5.28 -1.97
C HIS A 308 10.16 6.73 -1.67
N GLY A 309 10.79 7.26 -0.63
CA GLY A 309 10.72 8.68 -0.29
C GLY A 309 11.37 8.92 1.06
N HIS A 310 11.14 10.10 1.63
CA HIS A 310 11.82 10.48 2.87
C HIS A 310 11.03 11.48 3.68
N VAL A 311 11.32 11.53 4.99
CA VAL A 311 10.79 12.54 5.90
C VAL A 311 11.93 13.07 6.76
N VAL A 312 11.94 14.39 6.99
CA VAL A 312 12.86 15.02 7.94
C VAL A 312 12.21 15.05 9.32
N MET A 313 12.91 14.50 10.30
CA MET A 313 12.48 14.41 11.70
C MET A 313 12.79 15.69 12.47
N PRO A 314 12.13 15.95 13.62
CA PRO A 314 12.41 17.14 14.44
C PRO A 314 13.86 17.31 14.91
N ASP A 315 14.63 16.23 14.97
CA ASP A 315 16.08 16.24 15.28
C ASP A 315 16.96 16.57 14.05
N GLY A 316 16.36 16.85 12.89
CA GLY A 316 17.02 17.12 11.62
C GLY A 316 17.44 15.87 10.84
N ARG A 317 17.19 14.66 11.36
CA ARG A 317 17.53 13.41 10.66
C ARG A 317 16.60 13.20 9.47
N LYS A 318 17.19 12.95 8.31
CA LYS A 318 16.46 12.55 7.09
C LYS A 318 16.27 11.03 7.09
N VAL A 319 15.06 10.56 7.37
CA VAL A 319 14.70 9.14 7.36
C VAL A 319 14.24 8.76 5.96
N GLN A 320 14.83 7.70 5.41
CA GLN A 320 14.45 7.14 4.11
C GLN A 320 13.43 6.02 4.33
N TYR A 321 12.42 5.97 3.48
CA TYR A 321 11.41 4.91 3.50
C TYR A 321 11.36 4.23 2.15
N ARG A 322 11.31 2.90 2.19
CA ARG A 322 10.96 2.01 1.09
C ARG A 322 9.84 1.09 1.56
N CYS A 323 9.35 0.21 0.69
CA CYS A 323 8.28 -0.73 1.04
C CYS A 323 8.52 -1.48 2.37
N GLN A 324 9.73 -1.96 2.64
CA GLN A 324 10.01 -2.65 3.90
C GLN A 324 9.91 -1.74 5.13
N ASP A 325 10.34 -0.47 5.03
CA ASP A 325 10.25 0.50 6.11
C ASP A 325 8.79 0.91 6.38
N LEU A 326 7.97 1.00 5.31
CA LEU A 326 6.53 1.21 5.41
C LEU A 326 5.84 0.04 6.14
N ILE A 327 6.20 -1.21 5.79
CA ILE A 327 5.72 -2.39 6.50
C ILE A 327 6.14 -2.34 7.97
N ASP A 328 7.41 -2.03 8.26
CA ASP A 328 7.90 -1.94 9.63
C ASP A 328 7.19 -0.83 10.44
N THR A 329 6.86 0.30 9.80
CA THR A 329 6.08 1.38 10.40
C THR A 329 4.68 0.90 10.76
N ALA A 330 3.96 0.27 9.83
CA ALA A 330 2.66 -0.31 10.12
C ALA A 330 2.72 -1.37 11.24
N ARG A 331 3.80 -2.16 11.31
CA ARG A 331 4.03 -3.11 12.42
C ARG A 331 4.23 -2.43 13.76
N ARG A 332 4.99 -1.33 13.82
CA ARG A 332 5.20 -0.56 15.05
C ARG A 332 3.91 0.11 15.53
N LEU A 333 3.10 0.65 14.62
CA LEU A 333 1.76 1.16 14.93
C LEU A 333 0.81 0.07 15.48
N LEU A 334 1.01 -1.19 15.11
CA LEU A 334 0.34 -2.36 15.70
C LEU A 334 1.05 -2.94 16.95
N ALA A 335 2.05 -2.25 17.50
CA ALA A 335 2.87 -2.71 18.62
C ALA A 335 3.53 -4.09 18.43
N LEU A 336 3.85 -4.46 17.18
CA LEU A 336 4.51 -5.71 16.81
C LEU A 336 6.05 -5.58 16.68
N GLY A 337 6.56 -4.35 16.73
CA GLY A 337 7.95 -4.03 16.44
C GLY A 337 8.34 -4.29 14.98
N ASN A 338 9.61 -4.09 14.63
CA ASN A 338 10.09 -4.33 13.27
C ASN A 338 9.96 -5.81 12.87
N ALA A 339 9.93 -6.09 11.57
CA ALA A 339 10.00 -7.46 11.08
C ALA A 339 11.35 -8.07 11.47
N PRO A 340 11.38 -9.34 11.91
CA PRO A 340 12.64 -10.02 12.16
C PRO A 340 13.43 -10.11 10.85
N ARG A 341 14.68 -9.64 10.89
CA ARG A 341 15.57 -9.67 9.73
C ARG A 341 16.09 -11.09 9.49
N SER A 342 16.29 -11.42 8.22
CA SER A 342 16.92 -12.66 7.80
C SER A 342 18.34 -12.77 8.34
N TRP A 343 18.67 -13.84 9.07
CA TRP A 343 20.05 -14.14 9.43
C TRP A 343 20.88 -14.48 8.18
N VAL A 344 22.19 -14.31 8.25
CA VAL A 344 23.06 -14.63 7.10
C VAL A 344 23.25 -16.16 7.03
N GLU A 345 22.99 -16.75 5.87
CA GLU A 345 23.38 -18.13 5.54
C GLU A 345 24.56 -18.12 4.55
N PRO A 346 25.39 -19.17 4.51
CA PRO A 346 26.44 -19.28 3.51
C PRO A 346 25.87 -19.12 2.09
N PRO A 347 26.51 -18.34 1.21
CA PRO A 347 26.00 -18.09 -0.13
C PRO A 347 26.00 -19.37 -0.96
N VAL A 348 24.89 -19.64 -1.62
CA VAL A 348 24.72 -20.73 -2.58
C VAL A 348 24.91 -20.13 -3.97
N GLN A 349 25.93 -20.58 -4.70
CA GLN A 349 26.22 -20.02 -6.03
C GLN A 349 24.97 -20.05 -6.93
N PRO A 350 24.66 -18.95 -7.66
CA PRO A 350 23.59 -18.97 -8.64
C PRO A 350 23.77 -20.14 -9.62
N GLY A 351 22.73 -20.97 -9.75
CA GLY A 351 22.70 -22.09 -10.69
C GLY A 351 21.61 -21.91 -11.73
N LYS A 352 21.92 -22.15 -13.01
CA LYS A 352 20.94 -22.15 -14.09
C LYS A 352 20.03 -23.36 -13.91
N VAL A 353 18.72 -23.15 -13.88
CA VAL A 353 17.70 -24.20 -13.72
C VAL A 353 16.85 -24.40 -14.98
N HIS A 354 16.85 -23.43 -15.90
CA HIS A 354 16.15 -23.56 -17.18
C HIS A 354 16.90 -22.88 -18.33
N ASP A 355 16.79 -23.45 -19.54
CA ASP A 355 17.55 -22.99 -20.70
C ASP A 355 17.18 -21.59 -21.20
N LEU A 356 15.95 -21.15 -20.90
CA LEU A 356 15.48 -19.79 -21.16
C LEU A 356 16.22 -18.71 -20.36
N GLY A 357 17.10 -19.09 -19.42
CA GLY A 357 17.86 -18.13 -18.62
C GLY A 357 17.30 -17.91 -17.22
N VAL A 358 16.57 -18.90 -16.68
CA VAL A 358 16.11 -18.90 -15.28
C VAL A 358 17.18 -19.54 -14.41
N TRP A 359 17.48 -18.88 -13.30
CA TRP A 359 18.46 -19.24 -12.30
C TRP A 359 17.81 -19.28 -10.91
N ALA A 360 18.42 -20.05 -10.01
CA ALA A 360 18.02 -20.12 -8.62
C ALA A 360 19.21 -19.87 -7.69
N SER A 361 18.93 -19.35 -6.49
CA SER A 361 19.92 -19.14 -5.43
C SER A 361 19.26 -18.98 -4.07
N ASN A 362 20.06 -18.83 -3.02
CA ASN A 362 19.61 -18.30 -1.73
C ASN A 362 19.85 -16.78 -1.66
N LEU A 363 19.41 -16.13 -0.58
CA LEU A 363 19.46 -14.65 -0.46
C LEU A 363 20.86 -14.08 -0.70
N ASP A 364 21.88 -14.62 -0.03
CA ASP A 364 23.24 -14.07 -0.14
C ASP A 364 23.98 -14.54 -1.40
N GLY A 365 23.61 -15.68 -1.97
CA GLY A 365 24.13 -16.15 -3.25
C GLY A 365 23.59 -15.38 -4.45
N ALA A 366 22.32 -14.97 -4.42
CA ALA A 366 21.70 -14.20 -5.49
C ALA A 366 22.38 -12.85 -5.71
N ARG A 367 23.09 -12.31 -4.71
CA ARG A 367 23.88 -11.07 -4.83
C ARG A 367 25.11 -11.19 -5.73
N LEU A 368 25.47 -12.42 -6.11
CA LEU A 368 26.63 -12.69 -6.95
C LEU A 368 26.29 -12.58 -8.45
N VAL A 369 25.02 -12.44 -8.81
CA VAL A 369 24.63 -12.24 -10.21
C VAL A 369 25.01 -10.82 -10.68
N PRO A 370 25.34 -10.65 -11.96
CA PRO A 370 25.51 -9.33 -12.58
C PRO A 370 24.27 -8.42 -12.44
N ASN A 371 24.47 -7.10 -12.47
CA ASN A 371 23.39 -6.11 -12.31
C ASN A 371 22.37 -6.08 -13.46
N ASP A 372 22.67 -6.70 -14.61
CA ASP A 372 21.76 -6.81 -15.75
C ASP A 372 20.78 -7.99 -15.63
N PHE A 373 20.94 -8.86 -14.63
CA PHE A 373 19.96 -9.87 -14.25
C PHE A 373 18.70 -9.23 -13.67
N GLY A 374 17.55 -9.81 -14.00
CA GLY A 374 16.33 -9.68 -13.23
C GLY A 374 16.45 -10.44 -11.90
N VAL A 375 16.10 -9.81 -10.79
CA VAL A 375 16.10 -10.45 -9.46
C VAL A 375 14.67 -10.56 -8.93
N VAL A 376 14.16 -11.77 -8.75
CA VAL A 376 12.87 -12.03 -8.10
C VAL A 376 13.14 -12.52 -6.68
N SER A 377 12.97 -11.61 -5.71
CA SER A 377 13.22 -11.84 -4.29
C SER A 377 11.92 -12.17 -3.55
N LEU A 378 11.87 -13.33 -2.92
CA LEU A 378 10.73 -13.84 -2.16
C LEU A 378 10.91 -13.64 -0.65
N CYS A 379 11.77 -12.72 -0.23
CA CYS A 379 12.06 -12.42 1.18
C CYS A 379 12.46 -10.95 1.40
N ILE A 380 12.51 -10.55 2.67
CA ILE A 380 13.09 -9.28 3.11
C ILE A 380 14.58 -9.27 2.73
N THR A 381 15.03 -8.19 2.08
CA THR A 381 16.38 -8.13 1.50
C THR A 381 17.36 -7.25 2.26
N ASP A 382 16.90 -6.37 3.16
CA ASP A 382 17.71 -5.35 3.84
C ASP A 382 18.67 -4.63 2.89
N ASP A 383 18.12 -4.04 1.83
CA ASP A 383 18.84 -3.28 0.80
C ASP A 383 19.88 -4.06 -0.03
N ARG A 384 20.04 -5.38 0.16
CA ARG A 384 21.03 -6.21 -0.58
C ARG A 384 20.94 -6.06 -2.11
N PHE A 385 19.77 -5.74 -2.66
CA PHE A 385 19.53 -5.57 -4.09
C PHE A 385 19.14 -4.15 -4.48
N ILE A 386 19.37 -3.15 -3.62
CA ILE A 386 18.96 -1.76 -3.91
C ILE A 386 19.59 -1.22 -5.20
N HIS A 387 20.79 -1.69 -5.54
CA HIS A 387 21.51 -1.29 -6.74
C HIS A 387 21.18 -2.15 -7.96
N HIS A 388 20.36 -3.20 -7.82
CA HIS A 388 19.85 -3.93 -8.99
C HIS A 388 18.70 -3.12 -9.62
N PRO A 389 18.86 -2.67 -10.87
CA PRO A 389 17.83 -1.89 -11.57
C PRO A 389 16.62 -2.74 -11.96
N TYR A 390 16.80 -4.06 -12.12
CA TYR A 390 15.74 -4.99 -12.50
C TYR A 390 15.49 -5.95 -11.36
N ARG A 391 14.55 -5.58 -10.49
CA ARG A 391 14.21 -6.42 -9.35
C ARG A 391 12.71 -6.45 -9.12
N ARG A 392 12.24 -7.46 -8.40
CA ARG A 392 10.89 -7.59 -7.87
C ARG A 392 10.95 -8.16 -6.47
N GLY A 393 10.42 -7.41 -5.51
CA GLY A 393 10.24 -7.83 -4.13
C GLY A 393 8.85 -8.41 -3.93
N VAL A 394 8.78 -9.67 -3.54
CA VAL A 394 7.52 -10.39 -3.36
C VAL A 394 7.27 -10.59 -1.87
N TYR A 395 6.17 -10.05 -1.35
CA TYR A 395 5.75 -10.28 0.03
C TYR A 395 5.06 -11.65 0.14
N MET A 396 5.81 -12.66 0.59
CA MET A 396 5.30 -14.03 0.76
C MET A 396 5.91 -14.70 1.98
N ARG A 397 5.07 -15.32 2.81
CA ARG A 397 5.51 -16.06 4.00
C ARG A 397 5.52 -17.56 3.79
N ASP A 398 6.57 -18.17 4.29
CA ASP A 398 6.79 -19.62 4.26
C ASP A 398 6.30 -20.23 5.58
N SER A 399 4.98 -20.29 5.74
CA SER A 399 4.33 -20.76 6.97
C SER A 399 2.90 -21.22 6.69
N GLU A 400 2.48 -22.28 7.36
CA GLU A 400 1.13 -22.87 7.24
C GLU A 400 -0.01 -21.92 7.67
N GLY A 401 -1.19 -22.21 7.13
CA GLY A 401 -2.46 -21.57 7.49
C GLY A 401 -2.74 -20.29 6.68
N ASP A 402 -3.63 -19.45 7.22
CA ASP A 402 -4.08 -18.19 6.58
C ASP A 402 -3.03 -17.07 6.69
N ARG A 403 -1.81 -17.39 6.30
CA ARG A 403 -0.64 -16.52 6.39
C ARG A 403 -0.37 -15.77 5.09
N ASN A 404 -0.98 -16.22 4.00
CA ASN A 404 -0.91 -15.61 2.69
C ASN A 404 -2.34 -15.51 2.11
N PRO A 405 -3.16 -14.53 2.54
CA PRO A 405 -4.56 -14.44 2.11
C PRO A 405 -4.73 -14.32 0.59
N GLU A 406 -3.76 -13.72 -0.11
CA GLU A 406 -3.78 -13.55 -1.58
C GLU A 406 -2.67 -14.36 -2.26
N LEU A 407 -2.45 -15.60 -1.81
CA LEU A 407 -1.31 -16.42 -2.26
C LEU A 407 -1.30 -16.67 -3.78
N PHE A 408 -2.45 -16.95 -4.38
CA PHE A 408 -2.57 -17.15 -5.83
C PHE A 408 -2.14 -15.91 -6.62
N PHE A 409 -2.66 -14.75 -6.24
CA PHE A 409 -2.34 -13.47 -6.89
C PHE A 409 -0.84 -13.17 -6.81
N VAL A 410 -0.24 -13.27 -5.62
CA VAL A 410 1.19 -12.97 -5.45
C VAL A 410 2.10 -14.01 -6.14
N LEU A 411 1.64 -15.26 -6.28
CA LEU A 411 2.32 -16.26 -7.09
C LEU A 411 2.30 -15.87 -8.57
N ARG A 412 1.14 -15.45 -9.08
CA ARG A 412 0.97 -14.98 -10.46
C ARG A 412 1.91 -13.81 -10.77
N GLU A 413 1.90 -12.79 -9.93
CA GLU A 413 2.79 -11.63 -10.04
C GLU A 413 4.27 -12.03 -10.09
N ALA A 414 4.69 -13.01 -9.28
CA ALA A 414 6.07 -13.49 -9.26
C ALA A 414 6.45 -14.25 -10.54
N VAL A 415 5.52 -15.05 -11.09
CA VAL A 415 5.71 -15.80 -12.35
C VAL A 415 5.74 -14.84 -13.54
N GLU A 416 4.80 -13.91 -13.62
CA GLU A 416 4.72 -12.87 -14.65
C GLU A 416 5.96 -11.97 -14.64
N ALA A 417 6.52 -11.67 -13.46
CA ALA A 417 7.77 -10.95 -13.34
C ALA A 417 8.98 -11.71 -13.93
N ILE A 418 9.02 -13.04 -13.80
CA ILE A 418 10.07 -13.85 -14.43
C ILE A 418 9.95 -13.71 -15.94
N ASP A 419 8.76 -13.93 -16.49
CA ASP A 419 8.53 -13.85 -17.94
C ASP A 419 8.81 -12.44 -18.49
N ALA A 420 8.38 -11.38 -17.81
CA ALA A 420 8.64 -10.00 -18.21
C ALA A 420 10.16 -9.71 -18.31
N PHE A 421 10.97 -10.17 -17.36
CA PHE A 421 12.42 -10.00 -17.44
C PHE A 421 13.05 -10.86 -18.54
N LEU A 422 12.56 -12.08 -18.77
CA LEU A 422 13.03 -12.92 -19.88
C LEU A 422 12.71 -12.29 -21.24
N GLU A 423 11.53 -11.70 -21.40
CA GLU A 423 11.10 -10.99 -22.62
C GLU A 423 11.93 -9.73 -22.89
N GLU A 424 12.45 -9.08 -21.83
CA GLU A 424 13.47 -8.02 -21.95
C GLU A 424 14.86 -8.53 -22.33
N GLY A 425 15.03 -9.84 -22.54
CA GLY A 425 16.31 -10.48 -22.89
C GLY A 425 17.25 -10.65 -21.70
N ARG A 426 16.74 -10.62 -20.46
CA ARG A 426 17.55 -10.77 -19.24
C ARG A 426 17.62 -12.21 -18.82
N GLN A 427 18.68 -12.53 -18.07
CA GLN A 427 18.66 -13.70 -17.20
C GLN A 427 17.96 -13.34 -15.89
N VAL A 428 17.30 -14.30 -15.25
CA VAL A 428 16.50 -14.06 -14.04
C VAL A 428 16.98 -14.98 -12.93
N VAL A 429 17.29 -14.42 -11.76
CA VAL A 429 17.52 -15.21 -10.54
C VAL A 429 16.31 -15.13 -9.62
N VAL A 430 15.75 -16.29 -9.29
CA VAL A 430 14.69 -16.44 -8.30
C VAL A 430 15.31 -16.92 -7.00
N HIS A 431 14.99 -16.25 -5.88
CA HIS A 431 15.51 -16.67 -4.59
C HIS A 431 14.55 -16.38 -3.44
N CYS A 432 14.74 -17.14 -2.37
CA CYS A 432 14.25 -16.84 -1.04
C CYS A 432 15.43 -16.95 -0.06
N HIS A 433 15.18 -16.76 1.24
CA HIS A 433 16.21 -16.80 2.27
C HIS A 433 17.22 -17.94 2.12
N GLY A 434 16.74 -19.19 2.13
CA GLY A 434 17.58 -20.39 2.00
C GLY A 434 17.61 -21.00 0.59
N GLY A 435 16.91 -20.41 -0.38
CA GLY A 435 16.76 -21.00 -1.72
C GLY A 435 15.92 -22.28 -1.77
N ARG A 436 15.11 -22.56 -0.72
CA ARG A 436 14.40 -23.85 -0.55
C ARG A 436 12.92 -23.73 -0.92
N SER A 437 12.02 -23.65 0.05
CA SER A 437 10.57 -23.68 -0.13
C SER A 437 10.02 -22.61 -1.10
N ARG A 438 10.02 -21.32 -0.75
CA ARG A 438 9.45 -20.26 -1.63
C ARG A 438 10.08 -20.21 -3.02
N THR A 439 11.39 -20.41 -3.13
CA THR A 439 12.11 -20.41 -4.42
C THR A 439 11.56 -21.50 -5.31
N THR A 440 11.49 -22.73 -4.79
CA THR A 440 11.01 -23.88 -5.55
C THR A 440 9.51 -23.84 -5.80
N PHE A 441 8.71 -23.23 -4.90
CA PHE A 441 7.29 -22.96 -5.14
C PHE A 441 7.07 -22.10 -6.39
N VAL A 442 7.77 -20.97 -6.50
CA VAL A 442 7.65 -20.07 -7.67
C VAL A 442 8.23 -20.71 -8.94
N LEU A 443 9.37 -21.40 -8.84
CA LEU A 443 9.95 -22.09 -10.00
C LEU A 443 9.01 -23.17 -10.55
N LYS A 444 8.39 -23.98 -9.68
CA LYS A 444 7.39 -24.98 -10.09
C LYS A 444 6.21 -24.31 -10.80
N ALA A 445 5.65 -23.25 -10.21
CA ALA A 445 4.54 -22.52 -10.80
C ALA A 445 4.87 -21.96 -12.19
N TRP A 446 6.05 -21.35 -12.33
CA TRP A 446 6.54 -20.83 -13.60
C TRP A 446 6.70 -21.94 -14.63
N TYR A 447 7.30 -23.08 -14.27
CA TYR A 447 7.49 -24.19 -15.19
C TYR A 447 6.17 -24.86 -15.61
N MET A 448 5.22 -25.01 -14.67
CA MET A 448 3.86 -25.48 -14.98
C MET A 448 3.20 -24.60 -16.03
N LEU A 449 3.23 -23.27 -15.82
CA LEU A 449 2.61 -22.32 -16.73
C LEU A 449 3.35 -22.22 -18.07
N ARG A 450 4.68 -22.22 -18.06
CA ARG A 450 5.47 -22.00 -19.27
C ARG A 450 5.46 -23.21 -20.20
N GLU A 451 5.56 -24.41 -19.64
CA GLU A 451 5.74 -25.66 -20.40
C GLU A 451 4.46 -26.52 -20.45
N GLY A 452 3.35 -26.05 -19.88
CA GLY A 452 2.08 -26.78 -19.83
C GLY A 452 2.19 -28.07 -19.02
N LYS A 453 2.95 -28.02 -17.92
CA LYS A 453 3.32 -29.20 -17.11
C LYS A 453 2.45 -29.37 -15.89
N THR A 454 2.22 -30.62 -15.51
CA THR A 454 1.55 -30.95 -14.25
C THR A 454 2.43 -30.59 -13.05
N HIS A 455 1.83 -30.40 -11.87
CA HIS A 455 2.60 -30.16 -10.65
C HIS A 455 3.60 -31.31 -10.36
N ALA A 456 3.24 -32.56 -10.65
CA ALA A 456 4.15 -33.70 -10.47
C ALA A 456 5.39 -33.62 -11.38
N GLU A 457 5.22 -33.26 -12.65
CA GLU A 457 6.35 -33.04 -13.57
C GLU A 457 7.20 -31.85 -13.14
N ALA A 458 6.58 -30.74 -12.70
CA ALA A 458 7.30 -29.56 -12.21
C ALA A 458 8.08 -29.86 -10.92
N HIS A 459 7.50 -30.66 -10.04
CA HIS A 459 8.15 -31.14 -8.82
C HIS A 459 9.40 -31.95 -9.15
N GLN A 460 9.31 -32.88 -10.11
CA GLN A 460 10.45 -33.66 -10.56
C GLN A 460 11.53 -32.75 -11.18
N TRP A 461 11.14 -31.85 -12.09
CA TRP A 461 12.05 -30.92 -12.75
C TRP A 461 12.86 -30.08 -11.76
N VAL A 462 12.21 -29.44 -10.78
CA VAL A 462 12.94 -28.66 -9.77
C VAL A 462 13.86 -29.54 -8.92
N GLY A 463 13.45 -30.76 -8.60
CA GLY A 463 14.28 -31.71 -7.83
C GLY A 463 15.55 -32.14 -8.56
N ASP A 464 15.48 -32.24 -9.90
CA ASP A 464 16.62 -32.60 -10.74
C ASP A 464 17.56 -31.39 -10.98
N GLU A 465 17.02 -30.19 -11.13
CA GLU A 465 17.78 -28.98 -11.48
C GLU A 465 18.28 -28.15 -10.28
N TRP A 466 17.63 -28.23 -9.12
CA TRP A 466 17.94 -27.38 -7.97
C TRP A 466 18.14 -28.17 -6.64
N PRO A 467 19.37 -28.20 -6.10
CA PRO A 467 19.75 -29.14 -5.04
C PRO A 467 19.27 -28.79 -3.63
N LEU A 468 18.67 -27.60 -3.42
CA LEU A 468 18.24 -27.11 -2.09
C LEU A 468 16.73 -27.21 -1.86
N TYR A 469 16.05 -27.99 -2.70
CA TYR A 469 14.62 -28.17 -2.63
C TYR A 469 14.13 -28.78 -1.30
N GLU A 470 13.08 -28.18 -0.71
CA GLU A 470 12.36 -28.71 0.46
C GLU A 470 10.85 -28.51 0.30
N THR A 471 10.05 -29.52 0.66
CA THR A 471 8.58 -29.45 0.70
C THR A 471 8.07 -29.51 2.13
N TRP A 472 7.80 -28.35 2.73
CA TRP A 472 7.25 -28.31 4.10
C TRP A 472 5.97 -27.49 4.26
N THR A 473 5.52 -26.77 3.23
CA THR A 473 4.36 -25.87 3.29
C THR A 473 3.22 -26.48 2.47
N ARG A 474 2.27 -27.11 3.15
CA ARG A 474 1.10 -27.73 2.55
C ARG A 474 0.25 -26.72 1.79
N THR A 475 0.10 -25.50 2.31
CA THR A 475 -0.61 -24.41 1.60
C THR A 475 -0.03 -24.13 0.21
N PHE A 476 1.30 -24.21 0.03
CA PHE A 476 1.93 -24.02 -1.29
C PHE A 476 1.63 -25.20 -2.23
N LEU A 477 1.62 -26.42 -1.72
CA LEU A 477 1.27 -27.60 -2.50
C LEU A 477 -0.20 -27.56 -2.92
N ASP A 478 -1.09 -27.23 -1.98
CA ASP A 478 -2.53 -27.14 -2.23
C ASP A 478 -2.85 -26.09 -3.32
N VAL A 479 -2.18 -24.93 -3.34
CA VAL A 479 -2.35 -23.94 -4.40
C VAL A 479 -1.86 -24.47 -5.76
N LEU A 480 -0.71 -25.15 -5.80
CA LEU A 480 -0.20 -25.72 -7.06
C LEU A 480 -1.10 -26.84 -7.60
N ASP A 481 -1.59 -27.71 -6.72
CA ASP A 481 -2.43 -28.87 -7.09
C ASP A 481 -3.85 -28.48 -7.52
N ASN A 482 -4.35 -27.32 -7.09
CA ASN A 482 -5.72 -26.88 -7.35
C ASN A 482 -5.72 -25.59 -8.19
N GLU A 483 -5.83 -24.43 -7.56
CA GLU A 483 -6.07 -23.12 -8.21
C GLU A 483 -5.08 -22.83 -9.34
N TRP A 484 -3.78 -23.09 -9.14
CA TRP A 484 -2.76 -22.86 -10.15
C TRP A 484 -2.85 -23.87 -11.31
N SER A 485 -3.16 -25.13 -11.03
CA SER A 485 -3.35 -26.13 -12.09
C SER A 485 -4.55 -25.79 -12.97
N ASP A 486 -5.68 -25.40 -12.38
CA ASP A 486 -6.87 -24.93 -13.12
C ASP A 486 -6.54 -23.73 -14.00
N TYR A 487 -5.76 -22.78 -13.48
CA TYR A 487 -5.30 -21.61 -14.23
C TYR A 487 -4.39 -21.98 -15.41
N VAL A 488 -3.39 -22.85 -15.19
CA VAL A 488 -2.49 -23.34 -16.25
C VAL A 488 -3.29 -24.03 -17.36
N GLU A 489 -4.25 -24.90 -17.00
CA GLU A 489 -5.11 -25.56 -17.98
C GLU A 489 -5.98 -24.58 -18.77
N ALA A 490 -6.48 -23.53 -18.15
CA ALA A 490 -7.28 -22.50 -18.83
C ALA A 490 -6.43 -21.74 -19.85
N VAL A 491 -5.24 -21.27 -19.45
CA VAL A 491 -4.31 -20.56 -20.33
C VAL A 491 -3.89 -21.42 -21.53
N HIS A 492 -3.52 -22.68 -21.31
CA HIS A 492 -3.08 -23.57 -22.40
C HIS A 492 -4.23 -24.06 -23.29
N ARG A 493 -5.48 -24.03 -22.82
CA ARG A 493 -6.66 -24.31 -23.67
C ARG A 493 -6.96 -23.18 -24.65
N GLU A 494 -6.58 -21.95 -24.33
CA GLU A 494 -6.82 -20.76 -25.15
C GLU A 494 -5.68 -20.49 -26.16
N LEU A 495 -4.55 -21.21 -26.04
CA LEU A 495 -3.47 -21.15 -27.02
C LEU A 495 -3.88 -21.90 -28.31
N PRO A 496 -3.79 -21.27 -29.50
CA PRO A 496 -4.27 -21.81 -30.78
C PRO A 496 -3.47 -23.00 -31.33
#